data_AF-D4H6Z5-F1
#
_entry.id   AF-D4H6Z5-F1
#
_cell.length_a   1.000
_cell.length_b   1.000
_cell.length_c   1.000
_cell.angle_alpha   90.00
_cell.angle_beta   90.00
_cell.angle_gamma   90.00
#
_symmetry.space_group_name_H-M   'P 1'
#
loop_
_entity.id
_entity.type
_entity.pdbx_description
1 polymer ?
#
loop_
_entity_poly.entity_id
_entity_poly.type
_entity_poly.pdbx_seq_one_letter_code
_entity_poly.pdbx_strand_id
1 'polypeptide(L)' 'MNNHTQEELLTYEELARELKMSVKTLQNWKSLGVFHPKEYVKFGDSKQADIRFKKSAIYARIKDGKFIK' A
#
# COMPACT_ATOMS: atom_id res chain seq x y z
N MET A 1 15.97 -11.63 21.46
CA MET A 1 15.48 -10.30 21.05
C MET A 1 14.24 -10.53 20.20
N ASN A 2 13.05 -10.42 20.80
CA ASN A 2 11.78 -10.65 20.11
C ASN A 2 11.45 -9.40 19.30
N ASN A 3 12.06 -9.25 18.12
CA ASN A 3 11.61 -8.28 17.13
C ASN A 3 10.30 -8.83 16.54
N HIS A 4 9.20 -8.75 17.29
CA HIS A 4 7.88 -8.67 16.67
C HIS A 4 7.87 -7.36 15.88
N THR A 5 8.37 -7.42 14.64
CA THR A 5 8.18 -6.36 13.67
C THR A 5 6.68 -6.37 13.40
N GLN A 6 5.93 -5.59 14.17
CA GLN A 6 4.52 -5.33 13.88
C GLN A 6 4.51 -4.76 12.45
N GLU A 7 3.91 -5.49 11.52
CA GLU A 7 3.79 -5.03 10.14
C GLU A 7 3.06 -3.69 10.16
N GLU A 8 3.76 -2.63 9.76
CA GLU A 8 3.20 -1.28 9.73
C GLU A 8 2.26 -1.16 8.53
N LEU A 9 1.01 -0.82 8.80
CA LEU A 9 -0.07 -0.73 7.83
C LEU A 9 -0.41 0.73 7.54
N LEU A 10 -0.17 1.16 6.30
CA LEU A 10 -0.37 2.54 5.85
C LEU A 10 -1.76 2.76 5.24
N THR A 11 -2.41 3.88 5.52
CA THR A 11 -3.56 4.35 4.72
C THR A 11 -3.13 4.82 3.33
N TYR A 12 -4.11 5.15 2.50
CA TYR A 12 -3.86 5.89 1.26
C TYR A 12 -3.16 7.23 1.52
N GLU A 13 -3.55 7.99 2.55
CA GLU A 13 -2.97 9.30 2.87
C GLU A 13 -1.52 9.18 3.36
N GLU A 14 -1.20 8.13 4.11
CA GLU A 14 0.16 7.86 4.57
C GLU A 14 1.03 7.41 3.40
N LEU A 15 0.54 6.46 2.60
CA LEU A 15 1.24 6.00 1.40
C LEU A 15 1.45 7.13 0.38
N ALA A 16 0.48 8.03 0.22
CA ALA A 16 0.57 9.21 -0.63
C ALA A 16 1.73 10.13 -0.23
N ARG A 17 1.94 10.30 1.09
CA ARG A 17 3.04 11.09 1.63
C ARG A 17 4.39 10.42 1.38
N GLU A 18 4.47 9.10 1.62
CA GLU A 18 5.68 8.31 1.36
C GLU A 18 6.11 8.35 -0.11
N LEU A 19 5.16 8.17 -1.01
CA LEU A 19 5.39 8.12 -2.45
C LEU A 19 5.35 9.50 -3.14
N LYS A 20 5.10 10.58 -2.38
CA LYS A 20 4.94 11.96 -2.90
C LYS A 20 3.98 12.04 -4.08
N MET A 21 2.83 11.37 -3.97
CA MET A 21 1.79 11.34 -5.01
C MET A 21 0.40 11.55 -4.43
N SER A 22 -0.58 11.82 -5.29
CA SER A 22 -1.95 12.04 -4.83
C SER A 22 -2.62 10.74 -4.38
N VAL A 23 -3.48 10.81 -3.35
CA VAL A 23 -4.36 9.70 -2.95
C VAL A 23 -5.18 9.19 -4.13
N LYS A 24 -5.67 10.09 -4.98
CA LYS A 24 -6.44 9.75 -6.19
C LYS A 24 -5.63 8.87 -7.15
N THR A 25 -4.34 9.15 -7.31
CA THR A 25 -3.44 8.32 -8.13
C THR A 25 -3.33 6.91 -7.56
N LEU A 26 -3.13 6.78 -6.24
CA LEU A 26 -3.04 5.48 -5.57
C LEU A 26 -4.34 4.67 -5.67
N GLN A 27 -5.50 5.32 -5.48
CA GLN A 27 -6.81 4.69 -5.63
C GLN A 27 -7.04 4.21 -7.07
N ASN A 28 -6.62 5.00 -8.06
CA ASN A 28 -6.67 4.61 -9.47
C ASN A 28 -5.77 3.41 -9.73
N TRP A 29 -4.52 3.43 -9.25
CA TRP A 29 -3.58 2.31 -9.37
C TRP A 29 -4.11 1.03 -8.75
N LYS A 30 -4.74 1.12 -7.57
CA LYS A 30 -5.41 -0.03 -6.95
C LYS A 30 -6.55 -0.55 -7.81
N SER A 31 -7.36 0.34 -8.38
CA SER A 31 -8.47 -0.04 -9.28
C SER A 31 -7.96 -0.69 -10.58
N LEU A 32 -6.79 -0.27 -11.07
CA LEU A 32 -6.11 -0.84 -12.23
C LEU A 32 -5.31 -2.12 -11.92
N GLY A 33 -5.31 -2.59 -10.68
CA GLY A 33 -4.58 -3.81 -10.27
C GLY A 33 -3.07 -3.65 -10.19
N VAL A 34 -2.56 -2.42 -10.09
CA VAL A 34 -1.12 -2.14 -9.94
C VAL A 34 -0.58 -2.76 -8.65
N PHE A 35 -1.32 -2.67 -7.55
CA PHE A 35 -0.97 -3.31 -6.28
C PHE A 35 -1.40 -4.78 -6.26
N HIS A 36 -0.47 -5.68 -5.92
CA HIS A 36 -0.78 -7.08 -5.73
C HIS A 36 -1.59 -7.26 -4.44
N PRO A 37 -2.58 -8.17 -4.37
CA PRO A 37 -3.37 -8.45 -3.17
C PRO A 37 -2.59 -8.84 -1.91
N LYS A 38 -1.28 -9.08 -2.03
CA LYS A 38 -0.38 -9.39 -0.90
C LYS A 38 0.17 -8.13 -0.24
N GLU A 39 0.19 -7.01 -0.97
CA GLU A 39 0.75 -5.72 -0.59
C GLU A 39 -0.23 -4.85 0.20
N TYR A 40 -1.50 -5.26 0.27
CA TYR A 40 -2.51 -4.56 1.06
C TYR A 40 -3.45 -5.55 1.76
N VAL A 41 -4.12 -5.05 2.78
CA VAL A 41 -5.20 -5.72 3.50
C VAL A 41 -6.47 -4.93 3.26
N LYS A 42 -7.54 -5.63 2.92
CA LYS A 42 -8.88 -5.07 2.79
C LYS A 42 -9.65 -5.39 4.08
N PHE A 43 -10.12 -4.37 4.77
CA PHE A 43 -10.97 -4.51 5.94
C PHE A 43 -12.43 -4.32 5.53
N GLY A 44 -13.20 -5.41 5.63
CA GLY A 44 -14.62 -5.45 5.27
C GLY A 44 -14.90 -5.88 3.83
N ASP A 45 -16.13 -6.31 3.58
CA ASP A 45 -16.57 -6.86 2.29
C ASP A 45 -17.23 -5.84 1.36
N SER A 46 -17.64 -4.68 1.89
CA SER A 46 -18.39 -3.68 1.13
C SER A 46 -17.55 -2.93 0.09
N LYS A 47 -18.24 -2.18 -0.79
CA LYS A 47 -17.61 -1.25 -1.76
C LYS A 47 -16.79 -0.13 -1.08
N GLN A 48 -16.94 0.09 0.22
CA GLN A 48 -16.22 1.09 1.02
C GLN A 48 -15.18 0.46 1.96
N ALA A 49 -14.70 -0.75 1.66
CA ALA A 49 -13.72 -1.41 2.52
C ALA A 49 -12.45 -0.57 2.71
N ASP A 50 -12.02 -0.47 3.97
CA ASP A 50 -10.79 0.22 4.34
C ASP A 50 -9.60 -0.57 3.82
N ILE A 51 -8.78 0.08 2.99
CA ILE A 51 -7.55 -0.53 2.46
C ILE A 51 -6.38 -0.01 3.27
N ARG A 52 -5.55 -0.94 3.75
CA ARG A 52 -4.26 -0.62 4.37
C ARG A 52 -3.13 -1.31 3.62
N PHE A 53 -2.06 -0.58 3.33
CA PHE A 53 -0.91 -1.07 2.58
C PHE A 53 0.19 -1.53 3.55
N LYS A 54 0.78 -2.69 3.27
CA LYS A 54 1.90 -3.21 4.03
C LYS A 54 3.15 -2.41 3.69
N LYS A 55 3.66 -1.64 4.65
CA LYS A 55 4.81 -0.77 4.44
C LYS A 55 6.01 -1.56 3.93
N SER A 56 6.27 -2.73 4.49
CA SER A 56 7.41 -3.57 4.10
C SER A 56 7.34 -3.98 2.62
N ALA A 57 6.16 -4.38 2.15
CA ALA A 57 5.92 -4.81 0.78
C ALA A 57 6.06 -3.65 -0.22
N ILE A 58 5.49 -2.49 0.11
CA ILE A 58 5.62 -1.29 -0.70
C ILE A 58 7.08 -0.86 -0.81
N TYR A 59 7.81 -0.80 0.32
CA TYR A 59 9.22 -0.42 0.33
C TYR A 59 10.10 -1.38 -0.47
N ALA A 60 9.86 -2.69 -0.37
CA ALA A 60 10.54 -3.68 -1.19
C ALA A 60 10.33 -3.41 -2.69
N ARG A 61 9.10 -3.06 -3.09
CA ARG A 61 8.77 -2.75 -4.47
C ARG A 61 9.37 -1.42 -4.97
N ILE A 62 9.47 -0.41 -4.09
CA ILE A 62 10.20 0.85 -4.39
C ILE A 62 11.68 0.52 -4.64
N LYS A 63 12.30 -0.28 -3.76
CA LYS A 63 13.70 -0.70 -3.89
C LYS A 63 13.96 -1.46 -5.20
N ASP A 64 13.02 -2.29 -5.62
CA ASP A 64 13.07 -3.02 -6.89
C ASP A 64 12.83 -2.12 -8.13
N GLY A 65 12.52 -0.83 -7.95
CA GLY A 65 12.22 0.10 -9.05
C GLY A 65 10.88 -0.14 -9.75
N LYS A 66 10.01 -1.01 -9.21
CA LYS A 66 8.76 -1.45 -9.86
C LYS A 66 7.60 -0.45 -9.78
N PHE A 67 7.81 0.73 -9.19
CA PHE A 67 6.84 1.83 -9.13
C PHE A 67 7.07 2.92 -10.17
N ILE A 68 8.27 2.98 -10.77
CA ILE A 68 8.66 4.03 -11.70
C ILE A 68 9.21 3.32 -12.94
N LYS A 69 8.39 3.23 -13.98
CA LYS A 69 8.83 2.86 -15.33
C LYS A 69 8.41 3.96 -16.28
#